data_AF-A0A2A2GX91-F1
#
_entry.id   AF-A0A2A2GX91-F1
#
_cell.length_a   1.000
_cell.length_b   1.000
_cell.length_c   1.000
_cell.angle_alpha   90.00
_cell.angle_beta   90.00
_cell.angle_gamma   90.00
#
_symmetry.space_group_name_H-M   'P 1'
#
loop_
_entity.id
_entity.type
_entity.pdbx_description
1 polymer ?
#
loop_
_entity_poly.entity_id
_entity_poly.type
_entity_poly.pdbx_seq_one_letter_code
_entity_poly.pdbx_strand_id
1 'polypeptide(L)'
;MFGMVAVSGIRTLSSITYRHNNNEMVVALTLALGLMPIMVPQLFEGFPSMMQMFLHSGITIGTVIAILANLTLNKASSTLMEETDPSSANMSPYAPIRAIKRWLLLRKTEKNQEN
;
A
#
# COMPACT_ATOMS: atom_id res chain seq x y z
N MET A 1 -1.60 28.09 -7.55
CA MET A 1 -2.31 26.83 -7.88
C MET A 1 -1.54 25.58 -7.46
N PHE A 2 -0.29 25.39 -7.90
CA PHE A 2 0.53 24.21 -7.56
C PHE A 2 0.66 23.88 -6.06
N GLY A 3 0.74 24.90 -5.18
CA GLY A 3 0.79 24.67 -3.73
C GLY A 3 -0.42 23.90 -3.18
N MET A 4 -1.63 24.17 -3.66
CA MET A 4 -2.83 23.44 -3.22
C MET A 4 -2.82 21.99 -3.71
N VAL A 5 -2.27 21.73 -4.91
CA VAL A 5 -2.10 20.38 -5.45
C VAL A 5 -1.14 19.58 -4.56
N ALA A 6 -0.01 20.18 -4.16
CA ALA A 6 0.94 19.55 -3.25
C ALA A 6 0.30 19.23 -1.88
N VAL A 7 -0.45 20.17 -1.30
CA VAL A 7 -1.17 19.98 -0.03
C VAL A 7 -2.19 18.84 -0.12
N SER A 8 -2.94 18.74 -1.23
CA SER A 8 -3.88 17.64 -1.45
C SER A 8 -3.17 16.27 -1.51
N GLY A 9 -2.01 16.21 -2.16
CA GLY A 9 -1.16 15.03 -2.17
C GLY A 9 -0.71 14.62 -0.77
N ILE A 10 -0.18 15.56 0.01
CA ILE A 10 0.27 15.31 1.39
C ILE A 10 -0.89 14.86 2.27
N ARG A 11 -2.07 15.47 2.15
CA ARG A 11 -3.27 15.06 2.89
C ARG A 11 -3.64 13.61 2.59
N THR A 12 -3.60 13.20 1.32
CA THR A 12 -3.87 11.82 0.92
C THR A 12 -2.87 10.87 1.56
N LEU A 13 -1.57 11.20 1.52
CA LEU A 13 -0.52 10.43 2.18
C LEU A 13 -0.68 10.42 3.72
N SER A 14 -1.17 11.48 4.35
CA SER A 14 -1.40 11.48 5.81
C SER A 14 -2.54 10.57 6.26
N SER A 15 -3.45 10.21 5.34
CA SER A 15 -4.64 9.40 5.67
C SER A 15 -4.39 7.88 5.68
N ILE A 16 -3.24 7.43 5.16
CA ILE A 16 -2.90 6.01 5.13
C ILE A 16 -2.25 5.54 6.44
N THR A 17 -2.41 4.26 6.76
CA THR A 17 -1.74 3.65 7.90
C THR A 17 -0.29 3.34 7.55
N TYR A 18 0.67 3.72 8.41
CA TYR A 18 2.10 3.46 8.26
C TYR A 18 2.65 2.43 9.26
N ARG A 19 1.87 2.06 10.29
CA ARG A 19 2.32 1.12 11.30
C ARG A 19 2.20 -0.33 10.79
N HIS A 20 3.21 -1.15 11.11
CA HIS A 20 3.24 -2.59 10.80
C HIS A 20 3.09 -2.90 9.29
N ASN A 21 3.55 -1.98 8.44
CA ASN A 21 3.55 -2.18 7.00
C ASN A 21 4.75 -1.47 6.36
N ASN A 22 4.96 -1.71 5.06
CA ASN A 22 6.06 -1.12 4.30
C ASN A 22 5.68 0.18 3.57
N ASN A 23 4.50 0.76 3.86
CA ASN A 23 4.03 1.94 3.16
C ASN A 23 4.95 3.16 3.40
N GLU A 24 5.58 3.25 4.58
CA GLU A 24 6.54 4.33 4.89
C GLU A 24 7.75 4.28 3.96
N MET A 25 8.34 3.10 3.79
CA MET A 25 9.45 2.88 2.85
C MET A 25 9.05 3.17 1.41
N VAL A 26 7.86 2.73 0.99
CA VAL A 26 7.34 3.00 -0.36
C VAL A 26 7.26 4.51 -0.61
N VAL A 27 6.67 5.26 0.33
CA VAL A 27 6.52 6.72 0.21
C VAL A 27 7.87 7.43 0.22
N ALA A 28 8.76 7.07 1.15
CA ALA A 28 10.09 7.69 1.25
C ALA A 28 10.94 7.47 -0.01
N LEU A 29 10.98 6.23 -0.52
CA LEU A 29 11.73 5.89 -1.72
C LEU A 29 11.17 6.59 -2.97
N THR A 30 9.84 6.64 -3.08
CA THR A 30 9.15 7.31 -4.18
C THR A 30 9.45 8.80 -4.21
N LEU A 31 9.42 9.47 -3.05
CA LEU A 31 9.73 10.89 -2.94
C LEU A 31 11.19 11.18 -3.28
N ALA A 32 12.12 10.38 -2.74
CA ALA A 32 13.55 10.56 -2.97
C ALA A 32 13.90 10.42 -4.46
N LEU A 33 13.43 9.36 -5.10
CA LEU A 33 13.76 9.09 -6.50
C LEU A 33 12.90 9.90 -7.49
N GLY A 34 11.64 10.22 -7.15
CA GLY A 34 10.77 11.05 -7.97
C GLY A 34 11.22 12.52 -8.06
N LEU A 35 11.94 13.02 -7.06
CA LEU A 35 12.56 14.35 -7.09
C LEU A 35 13.95 14.36 -7.76
N MET A 36 14.53 13.20 -8.04
CA MET A 36 15.87 13.07 -8.61
C MET A 36 16.08 13.88 -9.90
N PRO A 37 15.16 13.90 -10.90
CA PRO A 37 15.37 14.66 -12.14
C PRO A 37 15.49 16.17 -11.92
N ILE A 38 14.88 16.69 -10.85
CA ILE A 38 14.94 18.11 -10.50
C ILE A 38 16.23 18.42 -9.74
N MET A 39 16.70 17.48 -8.91
CA MET A 39 17.90 17.67 -8.08
C MET A 39 19.21 17.43 -8.86
N VAL A 40 19.22 16.45 -9.77
CA VAL A 40 20.42 16.05 -10.52
C VAL A 40 20.07 15.76 -11.99
N PRO A 41 19.74 16.79 -12.80
CA PRO A 41 19.34 16.61 -14.20
C PRO A 41 20.45 16.02 -15.08
N GLN A 42 21.71 16.22 -14.69
CA GLN A 42 22.91 15.80 -15.42
C GLN A 42 23.04 14.27 -15.55
N LEU A 43 22.41 13.51 -14.65
CA LEU A 43 22.43 12.03 -14.70
C LEU A 43 21.73 11.46 -15.94
N PHE A 44 20.88 12.25 -16.60
CA PHE A 44 20.04 11.81 -17.71
C PHE A 44 20.57 12.27 -19.09
N GLU A 45 21.72 12.93 -19.15
CA GLU A 45 22.31 13.45 -20.40
C GLU A 45 22.84 12.34 -21.33
N GLY A 46 23.16 11.16 -20.78
CA GLY A 46 23.65 10.01 -21.55
C GLY A 46 22.57 9.08 -22.11
N PHE A 47 21.29 9.36 -21.89
CA PHE A 47 20.19 8.49 -22.29
C PHE A 47 19.65 8.81 -23.70
N PRO A 48 19.14 7.82 -24.44
CA PRO A 48 18.49 8.06 -25.74
C PRO A 48 17.27 8.98 -25.59
N SER A 49 17.04 9.82 -26.59
CA SER A 49 16.04 10.90 -26.61
C SER A 49 14.62 10.46 -26.20
N MET A 50 14.21 9.25 -26.60
CA MET A 50 12.92 8.67 -26.20
C MET A 50 12.81 8.48 -24.67
N MET A 51 13.86 7.98 -24.01
CA MET A 51 13.85 7.80 -22.56
C MET A 51 14.00 9.14 -21.84
N GLN A 52 14.78 10.07 -22.40
CA GLN A 52 14.98 11.40 -21.84
C GLN A 52 13.66 12.17 -21.69
N MET A 53 12.74 12.03 -22.65
CA MET A 53 11.40 12.65 -22.58
C MET A 53 10.60 12.21 -21.34
N PHE A 54 10.67 10.94 -20.94
CA PHE A 54 9.96 10.44 -19.76
C PHE A 54 10.76 10.64 -18.48
N LEU A 55 12.09 10.52 -18.55
CA LEU A 55 13.00 10.63 -17.39
C LEU A 55 13.18 12.09 -16.93
N HIS A 56 12.91 13.08 -17.78
CA HIS A 56 12.91 14.48 -17.35
C HIS A 56 11.67 14.84 -16.51
N SER A 57 10.65 13.98 -16.49
CA SER A 57 9.42 14.16 -15.70
C SER A 57 9.52 13.40 -14.37
N GLY A 58 9.80 14.15 -13.29
CA GLY A 58 9.82 13.58 -11.94
C GLY A 58 8.50 12.91 -11.51
N ILE A 59 7.36 13.38 -12.04
CA ILE A 59 6.05 12.78 -11.78
C ILE A 59 5.97 11.37 -12.40
N THR A 60 6.46 11.21 -13.63
CA THR A 60 6.44 9.92 -14.34
C THR A 60 7.35 8.93 -13.64
N ILE A 61 8.59 9.31 -13.34
CA ILE A 61 9.53 8.47 -12.60
C ILE A 61 8.96 8.12 -11.22
N GLY A 62 8.47 9.10 -10.48
CA GLY A 62 7.87 8.87 -9.17
C GLY A 62 6.72 7.86 -9.23
N THR A 63 5.85 7.95 -10.23
CA THR A 63 4.74 7.00 -10.38
C THR A 63 5.22 5.57 -10.65
N VAL A 64 6.20 5.40 -11.55
CA VAL A 64 6.78 4.08 -11.85
C VAL A 64 7.43 3.48 -10.60
N ILE A 65 8.18 4.30 -9.86
CA ILE A 65 8.86 3.87 -8.64
C ILE A 65 7.87 3.53 -7.54
N ALA A 66 6.79 4.29 -7.37
CA ALA A 66 5.72 4.00 -6.43
C ALA A 66 5.09 2.63 -6.68
N ILE A 67 4.78 2.34 -7.95
CA ILE A 67 4.20 1.05 -8.37
C ILE A 67 5.20 -0.08 -8.09
N LEU A 68 6.44 0.06 -8.53
CA LEU A 68 7.48 -0.95 -8.33
C LEU A 68 7.76 -1.20 -6.85
N ALA A 69 7.93 -0.14 -6.06
CA ALA A 69 8.19 -0.24 -4.62
C ALA A 69 7.02 -0.86 -3.87
N ASN A 70 5.77 -0.48 -4.19
CA ASN A 70 4.60 -1.10 -3.59
C ASN A 70 4.50 -2.59 -3.94
N LEU A 71 4.79 -2.96 -5.19
CA LEU A 71 4.78 -4.36 -5.63
C LEU A 71 5.90 -5.19 -4.99
N THR A 72 7.09 -4.64 -4.78
CA THR A 72 8.20 -5.40 -4.18
C THR A 72 8.08 -5.48 -2.66
N LEU A 73 7.76 -4.37 -2.00
CA LEU A 73 7.75 -4.29 -0.53
C LEU A 73 6.44 -4.78 0.09
N ASN A 74 5.28 -4.51 -0.53
CA ASN A 74 4.00 -4.84 0.07
C ASN A 74 3.47 -6.22 -0.35
N LYS A 75 3.90 -6.76 -1.50
CA LYS A 75 3.59 -8.13 -1.93
C LYS A 75 4.42 -9.19 -1.19
N ALA A 76 5.58 -8.82 -0.62
CA ALA A 76 6.39 -9.71 0.20
C ALA A 76 5.85 -9.85 1.64
N SER A 77 5.07 -8.88 2.12
CA SER A 77 4.54 -8.86 3.49
C SER A 77 3.30 -9.69 3.73
N SER A 78 2.62 -10.19 2.69
CA SER A 78 1.44 -11.05 2.84
C SER A 78 1.74 -12.49 3.29
N THR A 79 2.99 -12.79 3.68
CA THR A 79 3.42 -14.12 4.17
C THR A 79 3.59 -14.21 5.69
N LEU A 80 3.32 -13.14 6.45
CA LEU A 80 3.27 -13.28 7.92
C LEU A 80 1.87 -13.72 8.34
N MET A 81 1.80 -15.04 8.54
CA MET A 81 0.80 -15.83 9.23
C MET A 81 -0.04 -15.01 10.22
N GLU A 82 -1.34 -14.94 9.94
CA GLU A 82 -2.36 -14.56 10.90
C GLU A 82 -2.49 -15.72 11.90
N GLU A 83 -1.68 -15.68 12.97
CA GLU A 83 -1.91 -16.50 14.16
C GLU A 83 -3.19 -15.98 14.83
N THR A 84 -4.29 -16.60 14.44
CA THR A 84 -5.62 -16.38 15.01
C THR A 84 -5.62 -17.00 16.40
N ASP A 85 -5.35 -16.18 17.41
CA ASP A 85 -5.60 -16.54 18.81
C ASP A 85 -7.12 -16.71 19.02
N PRO A 86 -7.61 -17.93 19.30
CA PRO A 86 -9.04 -18.21 19.49
C PRO A 86 -9.63 -17.59 20.77
N SER A 87 -8.83 -16.94 21.62
CA SER A 87 -9.28 -16.37 22.91
C SER A 87 -9.67 -14.88 22.86
N SER A 88 -9.71 -14.25 21.68
CA SER A 88 -10.06 -12.83 21.52
C SER A 88 -11.48 -12.57 20.99
N ALA A 89 -12.43 -13.45 21.33
CA ALA A 89 -13.84 -13.39 20.91
C ALA A 89 -14.66 -12.20 21.48
N ASN A 90 -14.07 -11.01 21.61
CA ASN A 90 -14.81 -9.75 21.54
C ASN A 90 -14.98 -9.42 20.06
N MET A 91 -16.12 -9.84 19.51
CA MET A 91 -16.49 -9.67 18.11
C MET A 91 -16.49 -8.17 17.74
N SER A 92 -15.40 -7.72 17.11
CA SER A 92 -15.34 -6.38 16.50
C SER A 92 -16.43 -6.27 15.43
N PRO A 93 -17.18 -5.15 15.34
CA PRO A 93 -18.27 -4.92 14.37
C PRO A 93 -17.89 -5.09 12.87
N TYR A 94 -16.62 -5.32 12.56
CA TYR A 94 -16.09 -5.46 11.20
C TYR A 94 -15.60 -6.88 10.89
N ALA A 95 -16.20 -7.90 11.52
CA ALA A 95 -15.87 -9.29 11.22
C ALA A 95 -15.98 -9.56 9.70
N PRO A 96 -14.95 -10.12 9.04
CA PRO A 96 -15.00 -10.38 7.61
C PRO A 96 -16.17 -11.30 7.29
N ILE A 97 -16.93 -11.01 6.22
CA ILE A 97 -18.17 -11.71 5.83
C ILE A 97 -18.00 -13.24 5.78
N ARG A 98 -16.79 -13.72 5.48
CA ARG A 98 -16.43 -15.15 5.48
C ARG A 98 -16.50 -15.80 6.88
N ALA A 99 -16.11 -15.08 7.93
CA ALA A 99 -16.17 -15.55 9.31
C ALA A 99 -17.64 -15.66 9.78
N ILE A 100 -18.47 -14.67 9.45
CA ILE A 100 -19.91 -14.69 9.76
C ILE A 100 -20.59 -15.89 9.11
N LYS A 101 -20.30 -16.15 7.82
CA LYS A 101 -20.87 -17.30 7.12
C LYS A 101 -20.46 -18.64 7.75
N ARG A 102 -19.21 -18.79 8.17
CA ARG A 102 -18.74 -19.99 8.89
C ARG A 102 -19.42 -20.16 10.24
N TRP A 103 -19.53 -19.09 11.03
CA TRP A 103 -20.24 -19.11 12.30
C TRP A 103 -21.71 -19.51 12.13
N LEU A 104 -22.38 -19.00 11.10
CA LEU A 104 -23.78 -19.32 10.81
C LEU A 104 -23.98 -20.80 10.41
N LEU A 105 -22.99 -21.38 9.72
CA LEU A 105 -23.01 -22.81 9.39
C LEU A 105 -22.79 -23.68 10.64
N LEU A 106 -21.85 -23.31 11.51
CA LEU A 106 -21.58 -24.04 12.75
C LEU A 106 -22.77 -23.96 13.73
N ARG A 107 -23.44 -22.82 13.79
CA ARG A 107 -24.64 -22.65 14.62
C ARG A 107 -25.81 -23.54 14.13
N LYS A 108 -25.88 -23.83 12.83
CA LYS A 108 -26.91 -24.72 12.27
C LYS A 108 -26.64 -26.18 12.61
N THR A 109 -25.37 -26.56 12.79
CA THR A 109 -25.01 -27.93 13.18
C THR A 109 -25.23 -28.20 14.66
N GLU A 110 -25.06 -27.21 15.55
CA GLU A 110 -25.36 -27.38 16.99
C GLU A 110 -26.86 -27.62 17.22
N LYS A 111 -27.73 -26.86 16.54
CA LYS A 111 -29.19 -27.06 16.66
C LYS A 111 -29.71 -28.40 16.11
N ASN A 112 -28.89 -29.14 15.37
CA ASN A 112 -29.28 -30.43 14.79
C ASN A 112 -28.74 -31.63 15.60
N GLN A 113 -28.08 -31.38 16.73
CA GLN A 113 -27.63 -32.39 17.71
C GLN A 113 -28.54 -32.44 18.96
N GLU A 114 -29.44 -31.46 19.14
CA GLU A 114 -30.42 -31.42 20.26
C GLU A 114 -31.81 -32.02 19.91
N ASN A 115 -31.95 -32.71 18.77
CA ASN A 115 -33.18 -33.43 18.40
C ASN A 115 -32.93 -34.92 18.19
#